data_AF-R9XEY8-F1
#
_entry.id   AF-R9XEY8-F1
#
_cell.length_a   1.000
_cell.length_b   1.000
_cell.length_c   1.000
_cell.angle_alpha   90.00
_cell.angle_beta   90.00
_cell.angle_gamma   90.00
#
_symmetry.space_group_name_H-M   'P 1'
#
loop_
_entity.id
_entity.type
_entity.pdbx_description
1 polymer ?
#
loop_
_entity_poly.entity_id
_entity_poly.type
_entity_poly.pdbx_seq_one_letter_code
_entity_poly.pdbx_strand_id
1 'polypeptide(L)'
;MNKLEKDNFMRIHLQHKYTLLHHLSSSDVTHLSGLYLKSFYNAVKRNRVVLPNNISAGDVKFCGSCGVVYVAGVNLQTQVQETTHEDGIIMKELVYKCLKCSHEKRFILSQTDPLVPKAPFVAKWPANEESKTGITKSSGRERAKKRKKNMLSNLLAAKKQQESAKGKVSLRLEDFMKS
;
A
#
# COMPACT_ATOMS: atom_id res chain seq x y z
N MET A 1 19.58 35.51 14.20
CA MET A 1 18.56 34.62 14.80
C MET A 1 19.16 33.22 14.90
N ASN A 2 19.12 32.61 16.07
CA ASN A 2 19.74 31.30 16.29
C ASN A 2 19.02 30.22 15.44
N LYS A 3 19.73 29.19 14.99
CA LYS A 3 19.14 28.13 14.14
C LYS A 3 18.00 27.41 14.87
N LEU A 4 18.21 27.11 16.16
CA LEU A 4 17.21 26.46 17.02
C LEU A 4 15.96 27.32 17.21
N GLU A 5 16.12 28.63 17.40
CA GLU A 5 15.01 29.58 17.52
C GLU A 5 14.21 29.66 16.21
N LYS A 6 14.91 29.67 15.07
CA LYS A 6 14.28 29.68 13.75
C LYS A 6 13.46 28.41 13.51
N ASP A 7 13.98 27.25 13.86
CA ASP A 7 13.28 25.97 13.71
C ASP A 7 12.07 25.88 14.65
N ASN A 8 12.20 26.39 15.88
CA ASN A 8 11.09 26.45 16.83
C ASN A 8 10.00 27.41 16.35
N PHE A 9 10.38 28.61 15.89
CA PHE A 9 9.46 29.58 15.31
C PHE A 9 8.72 28.99 14.11
N MET A 10 9.44 28.29 13.21
CA MET A 10 8.83 27.61 12.06
C MET A 10 7.76 26.60 12.50
N ARG A 11 8.04 25.76 13.51
CA ARG A 11 7.09 24.77 14.04
C ARG A 11 5.84 25.43 14.61
N ILE A 12 6.02 26.42 15.48
CA ILE A 12 4.91 27.16 16.11
C ILE A 12 4.06 27.86 15.05
N HIS A 13 4.70 28.50 14.07
CA HIS A 13 4.02 29.21 12.99
C HIS A 13 3.20 28.26 12.09
N LEU A 14 3.76 27.10 11.72
CA LEU A 14 3.03 26.09 10.93
C LEU A 14 1.87 25.48 11.74
N GLN A 15 2.09 25.16 13.01
CA GLN A 15 1.06 24.66 13.91
C GLN A 15 -0.08 25.67 14.06
N HIS A 16 0.24 26.94 14.28
CA HIS A 16 -0.76 27.99 14.42
C HIS A 16 -1.64 28.12 13.17
N LYS A 17 -1.04 28.15 11.97
CA LYS A 17 -1.79 28.17 10.70
C LYS A 17 -2.70 26.96 10.55
N TYR A 18 -2.22 25.79 10.94
CA TYR A 18 -2.99 24.55 10.88
C TYR A 18 -4.16 24.53 11.87
N THR A 19 -3.94 24.98 13.11
CA THR A 19 -5.00 25.13 14.12
C THR A 19 -6.08 26.10 13.65
N LEU A 20 -5.68 27.22 13.05
CA LEU A 20 -6.62 28.21 12.50
C LEU A 20 -7.53 27.59 11.42
N LEU A 21 -6.99 26.74 10.54
CA LEU A 21 -7.79 26.03 9.53
C LEU A 21 -8.89 25.15 10.15
N HIS A 22 -8.64 24.53 11.29
CA HIS A 22 -9.62 23.67 11.96
C HIS A 22 -10.65 24.48 12.75
N HIS A 23 -10.29 25.66 13.26
CA HIS A 23 -11.31 26.55 13.85
C HIS A 23 -12.25 27.13 12.78
N LEU A 24 -11.75 27.40 11.58
CA LEU A 24 -12.56 27.88 10.47
C LEU A 24 -13.54 26.84 9.92
N SER A 25 -13.34 25.55 10.15
CA SER A 25 -14.34 24.56 9.70
C SER A 25 -15.66 24.68 10.47
N SER A 26 -15.60 25.18 11.71
CA SER A 26 -16.78 25.45 12.53
C SER A 26 -17.46 26.78 12.19
N SER A 27 -16.78 27.69 11.48
CA SER A 27 -17.40 28.94 11.03
C SER A 27 -18.04 28.77 9.66
N ASP A 28 -19.12 29.51 9.40
CA ASP A 28 -19.85 29.39 8.13
C ASP A 28 -19.15 30.07 6.94
N VAL A 29 -18.10 30.84 7.20
CA VAL A 29 -17.41 31.63 6.17
C VAL A 29 -16.41 30.77 5.38
N THR A 30 -16.85 30.27 4.23
CA THR A 30 -16.06 29.43 3.32
C THR A 30 -14.94 30.17 2.58
N HIS A 31 -15.07 31.49 2.38
CA HIS A 31 -14.05 32.26 1.64
C HIS A 31 -12.71 32.33 2.40
N LEU A 32 -12.77 32.35 3.74
CA LEU A 32 -11.56 32.41 4.56
C LEU A 32 -10.80 31.09 4.52
N SER A 33 -11.49 29.94 4.56
CA SER A 33 -10.82 28.62 4.57
C SER A 33 -9.91 28.44 3.36
N GLY A 34 -10.33 28.84 2.16
CA GLY A 34 -9.49 28.80 0.96
C GLY A 34 -8.24 29.68 1.04
N LEU A 35 -8.38 30.90 1.57
CA LEU A 35 -7.26 31.84 1.74
C LEU A 35 -6.23 31.33 2.75
N TYR A 36 -6.70 30.84 3.91
CA TYR A 36 -5.81 30.29 4.93
C TYR A 36 -5.17 28.98 4.48
N LEU A 37 -5.87 28.15 3.69
CA LEU A 37 -5.33 26.91 3.17
C LEU A 37 -4.19 27.19 2.18
N LYS A 38 -4.40 28.16 1.28
CA LYS A 38 -3.35 28.67 0.38
C LYS A 38 -2.17 29.24 1.15
N SER A 39 -2.43 30.01 2.22
CA SER A 39 -1.39 30.56 3.10
C SER A 39 -0.57 29.47 3.80
N PHE A 40 -1.23 28.40 4.25
CA PHE A 40 -0.59 27.23 4.85
C PHE A 40 0.30 26.48 3.85
N TYR A 41 -0.21 26.12 2.67
CA TYR A 41 0.59 25.44 1.65
C TYR A 41 1.76 26.31 1.16
N ASN A 42 1.58 27.62 1.05
CA ASN A 42 2.68 28.54 0.74
C ASN A 42 3.76 28.56 1.82
N ALA A 43 3.39 28.54 3.11
CA ALA A 43 4.33 28.48 4.22
C ALA A 43 5.12 27.16 4.21
N VAL A 44 4.44 26.04 3.99
CA VAL A 44 5.05 24.72 3.88
C VAL A 44 6.03 24.67 2.70
N LYS A 45 5.64 25.19 1.54
CA LYS A 45 6.49 25.26 0.34
C LYS A 45 7.75 26.12 0.57
N ARG A 46 7.61 27.29 1.20
CA ARG A 46 8.75 28.17 1.53
C ARG A 46 9.74 27.50 2.50
N ASN A 47 9.22 26.76 3.47
CA ASN A 47 10.02 26.07 4.47
C ASN A 47 10.51 24.68 4.03
N ARG A 48 10.14 24.22 2.82
CA ARG A 48 10.51 22.92 2.24
C ARG A 48 10.17 21.73 3.16
N VAL A 49 9.04 21.83 3.86
CA VAL A 49 8.55 20.75 4.73
C VAL A 49 7.70 19.78 3.90
N VAL A 50 7.99 18.49 4.01
CA VAL A 50 7.18 17.43 3.38
C VAL A 50 5.97 17.15 4.27
N LEU A 51 4.77 17.28 3.71
CA LEU A 51 3.52 16.96 4.41
C LEU A 51 3.13 15.49 4.20
N PRO A 52 2.48 14.86 5.18
CA PRO A 52 1.85 13.55 5.00
C PRO A 52 0.81 13.55 3.88
N ASN A 53 0.69 12.42 3.17
CA ASN A 53 -0.26 12.24 2.08
C ASN A 53 -1.71 12.49 2.49
N ASN A 54 -2.07 12.23 3.74
CA ASN A 54 -3.43 12.47 4.25
C ASN A 54 -3.83 13.97 4.23
N ILE A 55 -2.85 14.88 4.20
CA ILE A 55 -3.03 16.34 4.22
C ILE A 55 -2.73 16.94 2.84
N SER A 56 -1.76 16.38 2.12
CA SER A 56 -1.36 16.87 0.80
C SER A 56 -2.20 16.31 -0.35
N ALA A 57 -2.76 15.10 -0.19
CA ALA A 57 -3.62 14.52 -1.21
C ALA A 57 -4.87 15.39 -1.34
N GLY A 58 -5.03 15.95 -2.55
CA GLY A 58 -6.16 16.82 -2.87
C GLY A 58 -7.47 16.15 -2.51
N ASP A 59 -8.39 16.88 -1.92
CA ASP A 59 -9.76 16.43 -1.61
C ASP A 59 -9.89 15.25 -0.63
N VAL A 60 -8.84 14.88 0.10
CA VAL A 60 -8.93 13.88 1.17
C VAL A 60 -9.35 14.53 2.48
N LYS A 61 -8.59 15.54 2.93
CA LYS A 61 -8.85 16.25 4.18
C LYS A 61 -9.50 17.62 3.99
N PHE A 62 -9.20 18.30 2.90
CA PHE A 62 -9.75 19.62 2.59
C PHE A 62 -10.53 19.55 1.29
N CYS A 63 -11.59 20.31 1.16
CA CYS A 63 -12.32 20.45 -0.10
C CYS A 63 -11.49 21.24 -1.12
N GLY A 64 -11.38 20.76 -2.35
CA GLY A 64 -10.62 21.41 -3.43
C GLY A 64 -11.27 22.66 -3.97
N SER A 65 -12.59 22.79 -3.83
CA SER A 65 -13.33 23.99 -4.24
C SER A 65 -13.24 25.09 -3.17
N CYS A 66 -13.73 24.83 -1.95
CA CYS A 66 -13.84 25.86 -0.91
C CYS A 66 -12.71 25.86 0.14
N GLY A 67 -11.84 24.85 0.15
CA GLY A 67 -10.73 24.73 1.11
C GLY A 67 -11.14 24.40 2.55
N VAL A 68 -12.41 24.08 2.81
CA VAL A 68 -12.91 23.71 4.14
C VAL A 68 -12.41 22.31 4.53
N VAL A 69 -12.06 22.10 5.79
CA VAL A 69 -11.71 20.77 6.33
C VAL A 69 -12.93 19.88 6.33
N TYR A 70 -12.83 18.67 5.78
CA TYR A 70 -13.88 17.67 5.89
C TYR A 70 -13.97 17.09 7.30
N VAL A 71 -15.15 17.21 7.89
CA VAL A 71 -15.56 16.68 9.19
C VAL A 71 -16.84 15.89 8.96
N ALA A 72 -16.74 14.56 9.09
CA ALA A 72 -17.87 13.67 8.94
C ALA A 72 -18.98 14.06 9.93
N GLY A 73 -20.22 14.10 9.43
CA GLY A 73 -21.40 14.47 10.23
C GLY A 73 -21.62 15.98 10.43
N VAL A 74 -20.69 16.84 10.02
CA VAL A 74 -20.86 18.30 10.11
C VAL A 74 -20.94 18.95 8.73
N ASN A 75 -19.91 18.77 7.91
CA ASN A 75 -19.80 19.45 6.61
C ASN A 75 -19.52 18.49 5.44
N LEU A 76 -19.37 17.20 5.75
CA LEU A 76 -19.16 16.13 4.80
C LEU A 76 -20.33 15.14 4.91
N GLN A 77 -20.98 14.89 3.78
CA GLN A 77 -21.86 13.76 3.58
C GLN A 77 -21.09 12.66 2.86
N THR A 78 -20.98 11.49 3.50
CA THR A 78 -20.33 10.32 2.92
C THR A 78 -21.38 9.32 2.49
N GLN A 79 -21.34 8.89 1.23
CA GLN A 79 -22.21 7.85 0.69
C GLN A 79 -21.37 6.82 -0.04
N VAL A 80 -21.69 5.54 0.15
CA VAL A 80 -21.13 4.48 -0.68
C VAL A 80 -22.13 4.24 -1.80
N GLN A 81 -21.71 4.46 -3.03
CA GLN A 81 -22.49 4.18 -4.23
C GLN A 81 -21.92 2.94 -4.91
N GLU A 82 -22.79 2.00 -5.24
CA GLU A 82 -22.44 0.84 -6.05
C GLU A 82 -22.86 1.16 -7.49
N THR A 83 -21.90 1.40 -8.36
CA THR A 83 -22.15 1.60 -9.79
C THR A 83 -21.93 0.26 -10.49
N THR A 84 -23.02 -0.27 -11.04
CA THR A 84 -22.97 -1.42 -11.94
C THR A 84 -22.65 -0.90 -13.33
N HIS A 85 -21.43 -1.13 -13.83
CA HIS A 85 -21.13 -0.95 -15.24
C HIS A 85 -21.74 -2.10 -16.06
N GLU A 86 -22.13 -1.82 -17.30
CA GLU A 86 -22.79 -2.76 -18.23
C GLU A 86 -22.00 -4.05 -18.48
N ASP A 87 -20.70 -4.08 -18.17
CA ASP A 87 -19.80 -5.24 -18.26
C ASP A 87 -19.88 -6.21 -17.06
N GLY A 88 -20.84 -6.05 -16.16
CA GLY A 88 -21.01 -6.90 -14.97
C GLY A 88 -19.97 -6.65 -13.86
N ILE A 89 -19.21 -5.55 -13.96
CA ILE A 89 -18.26 -5.10 -12.94
C ILE A 89 -19.01 -4.22 -11.95
N ILE A 90 -19.13 -4.70 -10.71
CA ILE A 90 -19.66 -3.91 -9.59
C ILE A 90 -18.50 -3.06 -9.04
N MET A 91 -18.56 -1.75 -9.24
CA MET A 91 -17.62 -0.82 -8.62
C MET A 91 -18.23 -0.21 -7.37
N LYS A 92 -17.55 -0.36 -6.23
CA LYS A 92 -17.93 0.33 -4.99
C LYS A 92 -17.15 1.62 -4.88
N GLU A 93 -17.87 2.74 -5.02
CA GLU A 93 -17.31 4.09 -4.93
C GLU A 93 -17.75 4.77 -3.62
N LEU A 94 -16.79 5.34 -2.89
CA LEU A 94 -17.05 6.21 -1.77
C LEU A 94 -17.14 7.66 -2.28
N VAL A 95 -18.32 8.26 -2.16
CA VAL A 95 -18.61 9.63 -2.57
C VAL A 95 -18.58 10.54 -1.35
N TYR A 96 -17.71 11.54 -1.41
CA TYR A 96 -17.58 12.63 -0.45
C TYR A 96 -18.25 13.87 -1.03
N LYS A 97 -19.33 14.32 -0.41
CA LYS A 97 -20.06 15.53 -0.80
C LYS A 97 -19.89 16.63 0.25
N CYS A 98 -19.35 17.77 -0.17
CA CYS A 98 -19.25 18.93 0.69
C CYS A 98 -20.61 19.62 0.83
N LEU A 99 -21.10 19.80 2.07
CA LEU A 99 -22.39 20.47 2.30
C LEU A 99 -22.35 21.98 2.00
N LYS A 100 -21.16 22.61 2.04
CA LYS A 100 -21.03 24.05 1.85
C LYS A 100 -20.93 24.51 0.39
N CYS A 101 -20.32 23.68 -0.48
CA CYS A 101 -20.10 24.03 -1.89
C CYS A 101 -20.63 22.98 -2.88
N SER A 102 -21.22 21.89 -2.39
CA SER A 102 -21.71 20.76 -3.20
C SER A 102 -20.65 20.07 -4.07
N HIS A 103 -19.37 20.33 -3.83
CA HIS A 103 -18.28 19.61 -4.51
C HIS A 103 -18.28 18.14 -4.11
N GLU A 104 -18.18 17.27 -5.11
CA GLU A 104 -18.20 15.82 -4.94
C GLU A 104 -16.85 15.22 -5.34
N LYS A 105 -16.35 14.30 -4.51
CA LYS A 105 -15.20 13.47 -4.85
C LYS A 105 -15.52 12.01 -4.68
N ARG A 106 -15.03 11.20 -5.61
CA ARG A 106 -15.21 9.76 -5.63
C ARG A 106 -13.88 9.06 -5.33
N PHE A 107 -13.92 8.07 -4.47
CA PHE A 107 -12.80 7.19 -4.16
C PHE A 107 -13.22 5.75 -4.48
N ILE A 108 -12.40 5.06 -5.27
CA ILE A 108 -12.66 3.65 -5.62
C ILE A 108 -12.21 2.80 -4.43
N LEU A 109 -13.13 2.06 -3.81
CA LEU A 109 -12.82 1.19 -2.66
C LEU A 109 -12.41 -0.21 -3.10
N SER A 110 -13.12 -0.76 -4.07
CA SER A 110 -12.85 -2.09 -4.61
C SER A 110 -13.51 -2.21 -5.97
N GLN A 111 -12.77 -2.79 -6.91
CA GLN A 111 -13.29 -3.34 -8.15
C GLN A 111 -13.30 -4.85 -7.97
N THR A 112 -14.48 -5.45 -7.92
CA THR A 112 -14.57 -6.90 -8.09
C THR A 112 -14.46 -7.18 -9.57
N ASP A 113 -13.42 -7.93 -9.95
CA ASP A 113 -13.28 -8.43 -11.31
C ASP A 113 -14.56 -9.17 -11.74
N PRO A 114 -14.92 -9.10 -13.03
CA PRO A 114 -16.09 -9.81 -13.52
C PRO A 114 -15.96 -11.29 -13.17
N LEU A 115 -17.08 -11.89 -12.76
CA LEU A 115 -17.17 -13.30 -12.43
C LEU A 115 -16.91 -14.11 -13.71
N VAL A 116 -15.64 -14.29 -14.10
CA VAL A 116 -15.29 -15.19 -15.20
C VAL A 116 -15.83 -16.56 -14.76
N PRO A 117 -16.78 -17.15 -15.51
CA PRO A 117 -17.29 -18.47 -15.17
C PRO A 117 -16.08 -19.39 -15.16
N LYS A 118 -15.71 -19.85 -13.96
CA LYS A 118 -14.61 -20.80 -13.79
C LYS A 118 -15.00 -22.01 -14.62
N ALA A 119 -14.34 -22.21 -15.76
CA ALA A 119 -14.50 -23.43 -16.53
C ALA A 119 -14.31 -24.61 -15.57
N PRO A 120 -15.15 -25.65 -15.64
CA PRO A 120 -15.04 -26.78 -14.74
C PRO A 120 -13.60 -27.28 -14.81
N PHE A 121 -12.94 -27.33 -13.65
CA PHE A 121 -11.58 -27.84 -13.54
C PHE A 121 -11.60 -29.32 -13.94
N VAL A 122 -11.36 -29.60 -15.22
CA VAL A 122 -11.13 -30.95 -15.71
C VAL A 122 -9.67 -31.26 -15.43
N ALA A 123 -9.42 -31.88 -14.29
CA ALA A 123 -8.13 -32.48 -14.00
C ALA A 123 -7.86 -33.55 -15.06
N LYS A 124 -7.05 -33.23 -16.07
CA LYS A 124 -6.41 -34.23 -16.91
C LYS A 124 -5.31 -34.88 -16.08
N TRP A 125 -5.71 -35.81 -15.22
CA TRP A 125 -4.78 -36.73 -14.59
C TRP A 125 -4.10 -37.50 -15.72
N PRO A 126 -2.76 -37.50 -15.82
CA PRO A 126 -2.08 -38.35 -16.79
C PRO A 126 -2.51 -39.79 -16.48
N ALA A 127 -3.25 -40.38 -17.43
CA ALA A 127 -3.55 -41.79 -17.40
C ALA A 127 -2.20 -42.51 -17.38
N ASN A 128 -2.03 -43.34 -16.36
CA ASN A 128 -0.88 -44.17 -16.02
C ASN A 128 -0.10 -44.64 -17.26
N GLU A 129 0.84 -43.82 -17.75
CA GLU A 129 1.90 -44.31 -18.61
C GLU A 129 2.78 -45.17 -17.70
N GLU A 130 2.91 -46.44 -18.07
CA GLU A 130 3.71 -47.44 -17.39
C GLU A 130 5.21 -47.06 -17.40
N SER A 131 5.59 -46.04 -16.64
CA SER A 131 6.99 -45.76 -16.35
C SER A 131 7.44 -46.74 -15.27
N LYS A 132 8.07 -47.82 -15.72
CA LYS A 132 8.91 -48.71 -14.92
C LYS A 132 10.03 -47.90 -14.24
N THR A 133 9.74 -47.28 -13.11
CA THR A 133 10.74 -46.90 -12.10
C THR A 133 10.21 -47.33 -10.75
N GLY A 134 10.68 -48.48 -10.28
CA GLY A 134 10.29 -49.05 -9.00
C GLY A 134 10.50 -48.03 -7.88
N ILE A 135 9.41 -47.68 -7.20
CA ILE A 135 9.47 -46.98 -5.92
C ILE A 135 10.05 -47.97 -4.90
N THR A 136 11.36 -47.94 -4.71
CA THR A 136 11.98 -48.62 -3.58
C THR A 136 11.50 -47.92 -2.31
N LYS A 137 10.75 -48.65 -1.48
CA LYS A 137 10.27 -48.18 -0.17
C LYS A 137 11.49 -47.82 0.68
N SER A 138 11.88 -46.54 0.68
CA SER A 138 13.01 -46.08 1.49
C SER A 138 12.68 -46.25 2.97
N SER A 139 13.47 -47.07 3.66
CA SER A 139 13.36 -47.31 5.11
C SER A 139 13.45 -45.98 5.88
N GLY A 140 12.76 -45.88 7.02
CA GLY A 140 12.82 -44.69 7.89
C GLY A 140 14.25 -44.27 8.27
N ARG A 141 15.17 -45.24 8.30
CA ARG A 141 16.61 -45.02 8.52
C ARG A 141 17.28 -44.26 7.36
N GLU A 142 16.88 -44.50 6.12
CA GLU A 142 17.39 -43.79 4.94
C GLU A 142 16.82 -42.38 4.85
N ARG A 143 15.53 -42.21 5.22
CA ARG A 143 14.89 -40.90 5.27
C ARG A 143 15.51 -40.00 6.33
N ALA A 144 15.85 -40.56 7.50
CA ALA A 144 16.58 -39.85 8.55
C ALA A 144 18.02 -39.48 8.12
N LYS A 145 18.73 -40.38 7.41
CA LYS A 145 20.05 -40.06 6.84
C LYS A 145 19.98 -38.95 5.79
N LYS A 146 18.96 -38.94 4.91
CA LYS A 146 18.75 -37.86 3.94
C LYS A 146 18.45 -36.52 4.62
N ARG A 147 17.62 -36.52 5.68
CA ARG A 147 17.35 -35.31 6.47
C ARG A 147 18.61 -34.74 7.15
N LYS A 148 19.47 -35.60 7.70
CA LYS A 148 20.76 -35.17 8.27
C LYS A 148 21.71 -34.58 7.22
N LYS A 149 21.71 -35.10 5.99
CA LYS A 149 22.50 -34.52 4.88
C LYS A 149 21.97 -33.16 4.39
N ASN A 150 20.70 -32.84 4.63
CA ASN A 150 20.09 -31.55 4.31
C ASN A 150 20.20 -30.49 5.43
N MET A 151 21.06 -30.71 6.44
CA MET A 151 21.43 -29.62 7.35
C MET A 151 22.48 -28.71 6.72
N LEU A 152 22.32 -27.41 6.96
CA LEU A 152 23.17 -26.34 6.40
C LEU A 152 24.67 -26.60 6.63
N SER A 153 25.05 -27.13 7.79
CA SER A 153 26.45 -27.51 8.11
C SER A 153 27.02 -28.58 7.18
N ASN A 154 26.20 -29.56 6.76
CA ASN A 154 26.62 -30.62 5.85
C ASN A 154 26.65 -30.16 4.38
N LEU A 155 25.75 -29.25 3.99
CA LEU A 155 25.79 -28.61 2.67
C LEU A 155 27.03 -27.72 2.51
N LEU A 156 27.39 -26.96 3.55
CA LEU A 156 28.61 -26.15 3.58
C LEU A 156 29.87 -27.03 3.55
N ALA A 157 29.90 -28.14 4.29
CA ALA A 157 31.03 -29.07 4.27
C ALA A 157 31.20 -29.77 2.90
N ALA A 158 30.11 -30.24 2.29
CA ALA A 158 30.13 -30.85 0.95
C ALA A 158 30.54 -29.84 -0.13
N LYS A 159 30.10 -28.58 -0.01
CA LYS A 159 30.47 -27.51 -0.95
C LYS A 159 31.92 -27.06 -0.77
N LYS A 160 32.45 -27.04 0.46
CA LYS A 160 33.89 -26.78 0.72
C LYS A 160 34.80 -27.85 0.11
N GLN A 161 34.35 -29.12 0.12
CA GLN A 161 35.01 -30.22 -0.59
C GLN A 161 34.92 -30.07 -2.13
N GLN A 162 33.81 -29.54 -2.65
CA GLN A 162 33.69 -29.22 -4.07
C GLN A 162 34.52 -27.98 -4.49
N GLU A 163 34.64 -26.97 -3.63
CA GLU A 163 35.49 -25.79 -3.84
C GLU A 163 37.00 -26.12 -3.81
N SER A 164 37.41 -27.15 -3.06
CA SER A 164 38.79 -27.67 -3.15
C SER A 164 39.08 -28.43 -4.45
N ALA A 165 38.06 -28.91 -5.16
CA ALA A 165 38.20 -29.66 -6.41
C ALA A 165 38.02 -28.80 -7.67
N LYS A 166 37.29 -27.67 -7.58
CA LYS A 166 37.13 -26.69 -8.66
C LYS A 166 37.14 -25.29 -8.07
N GLY A 167 38.15 -24.50 -8.42
CA GLY A 167 38.47 -23.22 -7.81
C GLY A 167 37.30 -22.24 -7.70
N LYS A 168 37.21 -21.62 -6.51
CA LYS A 168 36.45 -20.42 -6.07
C LYS A 168 35.31 -19.94 -7.00
N VAL A 169 34.07 -20.29 -6.65
CA VAL A 169 32.86 -19.68 -7.23
C VAL A 169 32.15 -18.84 -6.16
N SER A 170 32.03 -17.53 -6.41
CA SER A 170 31.37 -16.55 -5.55
C SER A 170 29.86 -16.79 -5.44
N LEU A 171 29.29 -16.54 -4.25
CA LEU A 171 27.87 -16.67 -3.93
C LEU A 171 27.03 -15.71 -4.78
N ARG A 172 26.15 -16.24 -5.64
CA ARG A 172 25.10 -15.46 -6.34
C ARG A 172 23.73 -15.77 -5.77
N LEU A 173 22.92 -14.72 -5.63
CA LEU A 173 21.55 -14.75 -5.10
C LEU A 173 20.60 -15.65 -5.92
N GLU A 174 20.94 -15.94 -7.17
CA GLU A 174 20.14 -16.71 -8.12
C GLU A 174 19.92 -18.17 -7.68
N ASP A 175 20.86 -18.75 -6.92
CA ASP A 175 20.73 -20.11 -6.40
C ASP A 175 19.73 -20.23 -5.23
N PHE A 176 19.40 -19.10 -4.57
CA PHE A 176 18.43 -19.08 -3.49
C PHE A 176 16.99 -18.86 -3.96
N MET A 177 16.78 -18.45 -5.21
CA MET A 177 15.45 -18.10 -5.73
C MET A 177 14.78 -19.20 -6.57
N LYS A 178 15.37 -20.40 -6.68
CA LYS A 178 14.71 -21.55 -7.30
C LYS A 178 14.13 -22.48 -6.23
N SER A 179 12.96 -22.10 -5.73
CA SER A 179 11.97 -23.00 -5.14
C SER A 179 10.89 -23.31 -6.17
#